data_AF-A0A662EAA4-F1
#
_entry.id   AF-A0A662EAA4-F1
#
_cell.length_a   1.000
_cell.length_b   1.000
_cell.length_c   1.000
_cell.angle_alpha   90.00
_cell.angle_beta   90.00
_cell.angle_gamma   90.00
#
_symmetry.space_group_name_H-M   'P 1'
#
loop_
_entity.id
_entity.type
_entity.pdbx_description
1 polymer ?
#
loop_
_entity_poly.entity_id
_entity_poly.type
_entity_poly.pdbx_seq_one_letter_code
_entity_poly.pdbx_strand_id
1 'polypeptide(L)'
;MLVVELDGKPTLANLVPDLEVLAISAPDALDEYLREHGFARIAKRLAKSGVIDIVGTAAPGIDDIVVLGKIKQLERSDDYDLIVVDGPAAGHAITFLTAAAGLADAVRSGPVRAQADDVLELLHDAERCQVVLVALPETTPVNEVIETAFALEDEVGVQLGPVVVNIVDDGAPVPDDKAARAAVGDLDD
;
A
#
# COMPACT_ATOMS: atom_id res chain seq x y z
N MET A 1 -17.05 7.10 0.36
CA MET A 1 -15.96 6.10 0.41
C MET A 1 -15.30 6.06 -0.95
N LEU A 2 -13.98 6.12 -0.97
CA LEU A 2 -13.15 6.07 -2.17
C LEU A 2 -12.32 4.78 -2.16
N VAL A 3 -12.17 4.15 -3.31
CA VAL A 3 -11.18 3.08 -3.52
C VAL A 3 -10.08 3.60 -4.43
N VAL A 4 -8.83 3.42 -4.02
CA VAL A 4 -7.65 3.84 -4.77
C VAL A 4 -6.94 2.59 -5.31
N GLU A 5 -6.66 2.57 -6.60
CA GLU A 5 -5.83 1.54 -7.26
C GLU A 5 -4.46 2.15 -7.59
N LEU A 6 -3.36 1.51 -7.18
CA LEU A 6 -2.01 1.99 -7.46
C LEU A 6 -1.39 1.26 -8.66
N ASP A 7 -0.92 2.01 -9.66
CA ASP A 7 -0.12 1.53 -10.82
C ASP A 7 -0.61 0.19 -11.48
N GLY A 8 -1.93 -0.04 -11.43
CA GLY A 8 -2.57 -1.30 -11.77
C GLY A 8 -3.33 -1.32 -13.10
N LYS A 9 -3.80 -2.52 -13.48
CA LYS A 9 -4.85 -2.65 -14.51
C LYS A 9 -6.18 -2.31 -13.84
N PRO A 10 -7.07 -1.52 -14.49
CA PRO A 10 -8.32 -1.04 -13.92
C PRO A 10 -9.29 -2.21 -13.69
N THR A 11 -9.08 -2.92 -12.59
CA THR A 11 -9.83 -4.12 -12.23
C THR A 11 -10.81 -3.81 -11.11
N LEU A 12 -10.45 -2.89 -10.20
CA LEU A 12 -11.32 -2.51 -9.09
C LEU A 12 -12.66 -1.93 -9.55
N ALA A 13 -12.66 -1.05 -10.56
CA ALA A 13 -13.91 -0.48 -11.10
C ALA A 13 -14.93 -1.54 -11.58
N ASN A 14 -14.46 -2.72 -12.01
CA ASN A 14 -15.34 -3.83 -12.39
C ASN A 14 -15.79 -4.68 -11.20
N LEU A 15 -15.00 -4.73 -10.14
CA LEU A 15 -15.29 -5.52 -8.92
C LEU A 15 -16.23 -4.77 -7.97
N VAL A 16 -16.17 -3.44 -7.95
CA VAL A 16 -16.96 -2.58 -7.07
C VAL A 16 -17.68 -1.46 -7.83
N PRO A 17 -18.68 -1.78 -8.67
CA PRO A 17 -19.31 -0.81 -9.58
C PRO A 17 -20.08 0.31 -8.87
N ASP A 18 -20.46 0.11 -7.60
CA ASP A 18 -21.20 1.08 -6.79
C ASP A 18 -20.28 2.03 -6.01
N LEU A 19 -18.95 1.88 -6.14
CA LEU A 19 -17.96 2.70 -5.46
C LEU A 19 -17.22 3.63 -6.42
N GLU A 20 -16.84 4.79 -5.91
CA GLU A 20 -15.89 5.65 -6.61
C GLU A 20 -14.50 5.01 -6.59
N VAL A 21 -13.87 4.93 -7.77
CA VAL A 21 -12.54 4.35 -7.94
C VAL A 21 -11.62 5.37 -8.59
N LEU A 22 -10.48 5.62 -7.96
CA LEU A 22 -9.42 6.48 -8.48
C LEU A 22 -8.15 5.64 -8.73
N ALA A 23 -7.68 5.65 -9.97
CA ALA A 23 -6.36 5.10 -10.29
C ALA A 23 -5.30 6.19 -10.07
N ILE A 24 -4.27 5.87 -9.31
CA ILE A 24 -3.10 6.74 -9.09
C ILE A 24 -1.89 6.04 -9.68
N SER A 25 -1.17 6.76 -10.55
CA SER A 25 0.12 6.32 -11.07
C SER A 25 1.23 7.22 -10.55
N ALA A 26 2.41 6.65 -10.27
CA ALA A 26 3.57 7.47 -9.91
C ALA A 26 3.92 8.55 -10.96
N PRO A 27 3.90 8.25 -12.28
CA PRO A 27 4.14 9.26 -13.31
C PRO A 27 3.19 10.46 -13.25
N ASP A 28 1.88 10.21 -13.10
CA ASP A 28 0.87 11.27 -13.11
C ASP A 28 0.93 12.07 -11.80
N ALA A 29 1.09 11.39 -10.67
CA ALA A 29 1.27 12.02 -9.36
C ALA A 29 2.52 12.92 -9.33
N LEU A 30 3.62 12.48 -9.96
CA LEU A 30 4.84 13.27 -10.06
C LEU A 30 4.66 14.51 -10.96
N ASP A 31 4.01 14.37 -12.12
CA ASP A 31 3.72 15.50 -13.01
C ASP A 31 2.84 16.55 -12.31
N GLU A 32 1.79 16.09 -11.60
CA GLU A 32 0.91 16.93 -10.79
C GLU A 32 1.69 17.67 -9.70
N TYR A 33 2.43 16.93 -8.86
CA TYR A 33 3.25 17.49 -7.78
C TYR A 33 4.21 18.56 -8.28
N LEU A 34 4.94 18.29 -9.38
CA LEU A 34 5.88 19.24 -9.97
C LEU A 34 5.18 20.51 -10.46
N ARG A 35 3.96 20.43 -10.98
CA ARG A 35 3.22 21.62 -11.43
C ARG A 35 2.75 22.47 -10.27
N GLU A 36 2.20 21.83 -9.23
CA GLU A 36 1.71 22.51 -8.03
C GLU A 36 2.81 23.26 -7.30
N HIS A 37 4.02 22.69 -7.28
CA HIS A 37 5.17 23.25 -6.55
C HIS A 37 6.07 24.15 -7.41
N GLY A 38 5.59 24.62 -8.57
CA GLY A 38 6.28 25.62 -9.40
C GLY A 38 7.38 25.07 -10.31
N PHE A 39 7.48 23.74 -10.44
CA PHE A 39 8.43 23.04 -11.33
C PHE A 39 7.83 22.66 -12.69
N ALA A 40 6.81 23.38 -13.17
CA ALA A 40 6.12 23.10 -14.44
C ALA A 40 7.05 22.97 -15.67
N ARG A 41 8.23 23.63 -15.67
CA ARG A 41 9.24 23.46 -16.73
C ARG A 41 9.91 22.09 -16.71
N ILE A 42 10.10 21.50 -15.52
CA ILE A 42 10.66 20.16 -15.33
C ILE A 42 9.59 19.14 -15.74
N ALA A 43 8.36 19.29 -15.25
CA ALA A 43 7.20 18.47 -15.64
C ALA A 43 7.06 18.37 -17.17
N LYS A 44 7.06 19.51 -17.88
CA LYS A 44 7.00 19.56 -19.35
C LYS A 44 8.19 18.89 -20.06
N ARG A 45 9.37 18.83 -19.43
CA ARG A 45 10.55 18.16 -19.97
C ARG A 45 10.45 16.65 -19.78
N LEU A 46 10.03 16.18 -18.60
CA LEU A 46 9.80 14.76 -18.30
C LEU A 46 8.73 14.17 -19.22
N ALA A 47 7.60 14.86 -19.39
CA ALA A 47 6.53 14.44 -20.29
C ALA A 47 6.97 14.35 -21.76
N LYS A 48 7.96 15.15 -22.18
CA LYS A 48 8.48 15.16 -23.56
C LYS A 48 9.55 14.11 -23.82
N SER A 49 10.35 13.73 -22.82
CA SER A 49 11.39 12.73 -23.00
C SER A 49 10.82 11.32 -23.07
N GLY A 50 9.59 11.10 -22.56
CA GLY A 50 9.05 9.75 -22.38
C GLY A 50 9.83 8.93 -21.36
N VAL A 51 10.73 9.59 -20.61
CA VAL A 51 11.57 8.98 -19.59
C VAL A 51 11.09 9.50 -18.26
N ILE A 52 10.00 8.92 -17.77
CA ILE A 52 9.65 9.01 -16.35
C ILE A 52 10.73 8.29 -15.51
N ASP A 53 11.51 7.38 -16.11
CA ASP A 53 12.61 6.63 -15.48
C ASP A 53 13.82 7.46 -14.98
N ILE A 54 13.87 8.79 -15.17
CA ILE A 54 15.01 9.62 -14.70
C ILE A 54 14.90 9.93 -13.20
N VAL A 55 13.69 9.91 -12.63
CA VAL A 55 13.49 10.42 -11.26
C VAL A 55 13.88 9.37 -10.23
N GLY A 56 13.54 8.10 -10.46
CA GLY A 56 13.96 6.97 -9.62
C GLY A 56 15.49 6.77 -9.49
N THR A 57 16.29 7.24 -10.46
CA THR A 57 17.76 7.15 -10.39
C THR A 57 18.40 8.27 -9.56
N ALA A 58 17.76 9.43 -9.47
CA ALA A 58 18.30 10.60 -8.77
C ALA A 58 17.81 10.70 -7.31
N ALA A 59 16.61 10.19 -7.03
CA ALA A 59 16.01 10.15 -5.71
C ALA A 59 15.21 8.84 -5.54
N PRO A 60 15.82 7.80 -4.96
CA PRO A 60 15.09 6.58 -4.62
C PRO A 60 13.86 6.88 -3.75
N GLY A 61 12.73 6.24 -4.02
CA GLY A 61 11.47 6.44 -3.28
C GLY A 61 10.68 7.69 -3.65
N ILE A 62 11.11 8.47 -4.65
CA ILE A 62 10.39 9.67 -5.09
C ILE A 62 9.06 9.36 -5.79
N ASP A 63 8.94 8.18 -6.40
CA ASP A 63 7.70 7.74 -7.02
C ASP A 63 6.69 7.37 -5.91
N ASP A 64 7.14 6.64 -4.91
CA ASP A 64 6.33 6.25 -3.75
C ASP A 64 5.87 7.48 -2.94
N ILE A 65 6.73 8.47 -2.73
CA ILE A 65 6.36 9.66 -1.93
C ILE A 65 5.33 10.55 -2.61
N VAL A 66 5.32 10.63 -3.95
CA VAL A 66 4.32 11.44 -4.65
C VAL A 66 2.96 10.75 -4.65
N VAL A 67 2.96 9.41 -4.75
CA VAL A 67 1.74 8.60 -4.60
C VAL A 67 1.19 8.72 -3.17
N LEU A 68 2.03 8.55 -2.15
CA LEU A 68 1.65 8.74 -0.75
C LEU A 68 1.19 10.18 -0.47
N GLY A 69 1.86 11.17 -1.06
CA GLY A 69 1.45 12.56 -0.97
C GLY A 69 0.06 12.79 -1.55
N LYS A 70 -0.26 12.15 -2.68
CA LYS A 70 -1.61 12.21 -3.28
C LYS A 70 -2.65 11.56 -2.38
N ILE A 71 -2.35 10.42 -1.77
CA ILE A 71 -3.23 9.76 -0.79
C ILE A 71 -3.50 10.70 0.39
N LYS A 72 -2.46 11.34 0.94
CA LYS A 72 -2.62 12.33 2.01
C LYS A 72 -3.46 13.54 1.57
N GLN A 73 -3.28 14.04 0.34
CA GLN A 73 -4.10 15.13 -0.18
C GLN A 73 -5.59 14.76 -0.24
N LEU A 74 -5.90 13.53 -0.66
CA LEU A 74 -7.27 13.01 -0.69
C LEU A 74 -7.84 12.84 0.73
N GLU A 75 -7.03 12.33 1.66
CA GLU A 75 -7.42 12.20 3.06
C GLU A 75 -7.70 13.57 3.70
N ARG A 76 -6.86 14.59 3.43
CA ARG A 76 -7.04 15.96 3.93
C ARG A 76 -8.18 16.74 3.26
N SER A 77 -8.77 16.24 2.16
CA SER A 77 -9.84 16.98 1.48
C SER A 77 -11.17 16.93 2.23
N ASP A 78 -11.32 15.98 3.17
CA ASP A 78 -12.57 15.69 3.88
C ASP A 78 -13.75 15.35 2.96
N ASP A 79 -13.50 15.04 1.67
CA ASP A 79 -14.54 14.65 0.72
C ASP A 79 -15.00 13.20 0.92
N TYR A 80 -14.22 12.39 1.65
CA TYR A 80 -14.46 10.96 1.84
C TYR A 80 -14.30 10.56 3.31
N ASP A 81 -15.29 9.84 3.85
CA ASP A 81 -15.22 9.30 5.22
C ASP A 81 -14.25 8.11 5.37
N LEU A 82 -13.91 7.45 4.25
CA LEU A 82 -13.02 6.30 4.20
C LEU A 82 -12.37 6.20 2.82
N ILE A 83 -11.06 6.02 2.81
CA ILE A 83 -10.25 5.75 1.62
C ILE A 83 -9.61 4.38 1.78
N VAL A 84 -9.93 3.46 0.87
CA VAL A 84 -9.31 2.12 0.83
C VAL A 84 -8.30 2.11 -0.31
N VAL A 85 -7.03 1.93 0.02
CA VAL A 85 -5.95 1.87 -0.98
C VAL A 85 -5.63 0.40 -1.24
N ASP A 86 -5.77 -0.03 -2.50
CA ASP A 86 -5.19 -1.28 -2.98
C ASP A 86 -3.68 -1.10 -3.05
N GLY A 87 -3.03 -1.48 -1.95
CA GLY A 87 -1.61 -1.28 -1.74
C GLY A 87 -0.74 -2.22 -2.58
N PRO A 88 0.56 -1.94 -2.66
CA PRO A 88 1.51 -2.83 -3.32
C PRO A 88 1.62 -4.17 -2.57
N ALA A 89 2.16 -5.19 -3.24
CA ALA A 89 2.42 -6.49 -2.63
C ALA A 89 3.29 -6.37 -1.37
N ALA A 90 3.15 -7.32 -0.44
CA ALA A 90 3.75 -7.29 0.89
C ALA A 90 5.23 -6.88 0.93
N GLY A 91 6.08 -7.43 0.06
CA GLY A 91 7.51 -7.08 -0.01
C GLY A 91 7.80 -5.66 -0.49
N HIS A 92 6.94 -5.08 -1.34
CA HIS A 92 7.05 -3.68 -1.79
C HIS A 92 6.34 -2.75 -0.79
N ALA A 93 5.31 -3.19 -0.06
CA ALA A 93 4.63 -2.36 0.93
C ALA A 93 5.59 -1.72 1.95
N ILE A 94 6.61 -2.46 2.40
CA ILE A 94 7.62 -1.93 3.31
C ILE A 94 8.43 -0.81 2.64
N THR A 95 8.97 -1.03 1.44
CA THR A 95 9.77 -0.01 0.74
C THR A 95 8.94 1.21 0.35
N PHE A 96 7.68 0.99 -0.04
CA PHE A 96 6.72 2.04 -0.38
C PHE A 96 6.46 2.95 0.83
N LEU A 97 6.14 2.38 1.99
CA LEU A 97 5.81 3.15 3.19
C LEU A 97 7.04 3.79 3.85
N THR A 98 8.21 3.12 3.78
CA THR A 98 9.47 3.68 4.29
C THR A 98 10.05 4.78 3.38
N ALA A 99 9.57 4.94 2.15
CA ALA A 99 10.03 5.98 1.23
C ALA A 99 9.92 7.39 1.83
N ALA A 100 8.88 7.65 2.64
CA ALA A 100 8.72 8.92 3.33
C ALA A 100 9.84 9.18 4.33
N ALA A 101 10.20 8.19 5.16
CA ALA A 101 11.30 8.29 6.11
C ALA A 101 12.65 8.47 5.39
N GLY A 102 12.91 7.64 4.38
CA GLY A 102 14.14 7.71 3.59
C GLY A 102 14.33 9.08 2.92
N LEU A 103 13.25 9.67 2.41
CA LEU A 103 13.30 10.99 1.78
C LEU A 103 13.41 12.13 2.80
N ALA A 104 12.75 12.03 3.96
CA ALA A 104 12.90 12.98 5.04
C ALA A 104 14.35 13.05 5.54
N ASP A 105 15.05 11.92 5.60
CA ASP A 105 16.47 11.84 5.97
C ASP A 105 17.39 12.40 4.88
N ALA A 106 17.07 12.15 3.61
CA ALA A 106 17.88 12.61 2.48
C ALA A 106 17.77 14.14 2.23
N VAL A 107 16.59 14.74 2.49
CA VAL A 107 16.29 16.14 2.17
C VAL A 107 16.12 16.97 3.44
N ARG A 108 17.00 17.94 3.66
CA ARG A 108 17.01 18.74 4.90
C ARG A 108 15.88 19.76 5.05
N SER A 109 15.36 20.28 3.94
CA SER A 109 14.37 21.37 3.95
C SER A 109 13.75 21.58 2.57
N GLY A 110 12.58 22.22 2.55
CA GLY A 110 11.86 22.58 1.32
C GLY A 110 10.60 21.73 1.10
N PRO A 111 9.91 21.90 -0.04
CA PRO A 111 8.61 21.28 -0.29
C PRO A 111 8.63 19.75 -0.19
N VAL A 112 9.68 19.12 -0.73
CA VAL A 112 9.86 17.67 -0.68
C VAL A 112 9.99 17.15 0.75
N ARG A 113 10.74 17.86 1.60
CA ARG A 113 10.88 17.52 3.02
C ARG A 113 9.55 17.71 3.76
N ALA A 114 8.86 18.82 3.52
CA ALA A 114 7.55 19.07 4.12
C ALA A 114 6.55 17.96 3.75
N GLN A 115 6.53 17.53 2.48
CA GLN A 115 5.68 16.42 2.04
C GLN A 115 6.05 15.09 2.70
N ALA A 116 7.34 14.80 2.87
CA ALA A 116 7.79 13.61 3.59
C ALA A 116 7.35 13.62 5.06
N ASP A 117 7.57 14.73 5.77
CA ASP A 117 7.13 14.89 7.16
C ASP A 117 5.60 14.78 7.28
N ASP A 118 4.88 15.37 6.31
CA ASP A 118 3.43 15.29 6.22
C ASP A 118 2.96 13.83 6.04
N VAL A 119 3.55 13.07 5.14
CA VAL A 119 3.17 11.65 4.94
C VAL A 119 3.47 10.83 6.19
N LEU A 120 4.63 11.03 6.83
CA LEU A 120 4.96 10.35 8.09
C LEU A 120 3.94 10.63 9.20
N GLU A 121 3.50 11.90 9.34
CA GLU A 121 2.44 12.27 10.27
C GLU A 121 1.15 11.45 10.02
N LEU A 122 0.76 11.25 8.76
CA LEU A 122 -0.41 10.43 8.43
C LEU A 122 -0.18 8.96 8.79
N LEU A 123 0.97 8.40 8.42
CA LEU A 123 1.27 6.97 8.62
C LEU A 123 1.38 6.60 10.11
N HIS A 124 1.79 7.52 10.98
CA HIS A 124 1.92 7.30 12.43
C HIS A 124 0.64 7.60 13.22
N ASP A 125 -0.41 8.09 12.58
CA ASP A 125 -1.70 8.36 13.22
C ASP A 125 -2.67 7.18 13.01
N ALA A 126 -2.85 6.38 14.06
CA ALA A 126 -3.68 5.18 14.05
C ALA A 126 -5.18 5.45 13.83
N GLU A 127 -5.66 6.69 14.03
CA GLU A 127 -7.04 7.07 13.73
C GLU A 127 -7.24 7.38 12.24
N ARG A 128 -6.16 7.68 11.52
CA ARG A 128 -6.18 8.15 10.13
C ARG A 128 -5.60 7.13 9.14
N CYS A 129 -4.64 6.31 9.56
CA CYS A 129 -4.00 5.32 8.72
C CYS A 129 -3.84 3.97 9.44
N GLN A 130 -4.29 2.90 8.77
CA GLN A 130 -4.06 1.53 9.19
C GLN A 130 -3.75 0.65 7.98
N VAL A 131 -2.90 -0.37 8.17
CA VAL A 131 -2.60 -1.37 7.14
C VAL A 131 -3.34 -2.68 7.44
N VAL A 132 -4.09 -3.17 6.48
CA VAL A 132 -4.78 -4.47 6.52
C VAL A 132 -3.98 -5.46 5.68
N LEU A 133 -3.47 -6.51 6.31
CA LEU A 133 -2.73 -7.57 5.63
C LEU A 133 -3.68 -8.70 5.21
N VAL A 134 -3.51 -9.17 3.98
CA VAL A 134 -4.34 -10.23 3.38
C VAL A 134 -3.48 -11.44 3.05
N ALA A 135 -3.89 -12.64 3.48
CA ALA A 135 -3.22 -13.90 3.17
C ALA A 135 -4.23 -14.95 2.71
N LEU A 136 -3.77 -15.90 1.90
CA LEU A 136 -4.46 -17.18 1.72
C LEU A 136 -4.16 -18.12 2.90
N PRO A 137 -5.03 -19.10 3.22
CA PRO A 137 -4.80 -20.11 4.26
C PRO A 137 -3.75 -21.14 3.84
N GLU A 138 -2.57 -20.67 3.48
CA GLU A 138 -1.44 -21.46 2.99
C GLU A 138 -0.19 -21.11 3.80
N THR A 139 0.70 -22.08 3.99
CA THR A 139 1.90 -21.90 4.83
C THR A 139 2.75 -20.71 4.41
N THR A 140 3.00 -20.54 3.10
CA THR A 140 3.86 -19.46 2.61
C THR A 140 3.21 -18.07 2.76
N PRO A 141 1.99 -17.81 2.26
CA PRO A 141 1.31 -16.52 2.47
C PRO A 141 1.14 -16.12 3.94
N VAL A 142 0.89 -17.09 4.83
CA VAL A 142 0.80 -16.81 6.27
C VAL A 142 2.15 -16.36 6.83
N ASN A 143 3.24 -17.05 6.50
CA ASN A 143 4.58 -16.65 6.96
C ASN A 143 4.98 -15.29 6.38
N GLU A 144 4.68 -15.02 5.11
CA GLU A 144 4.94 -13.73 4.46
C GLU A 144 4.18 -12.59 5.15
N VAL A 145 2.91 -12.79 5.51
CA VAL A 145 2.13 -11.78 6.25
C VAL A 145 2.68 -11.55 7.65
N ILE A 146 3.14 -12.60 8.34
CA ILE A 146 3.78 -12.44 9.66
C ILE A 146 5.08 -11.63 9.56
N GLU A 147 5.95 -11.97 8.60
CA GLU A 147 7.20 -11.23 8.37
C GLU A 147 6.93 -9.77 8.00
N THR A 148 5.93 -9.54 7.15
CA THR A 148 5.51 -8.19 6.73
C THR A 148 4.93 -7.40 7.90
N ALA A 149 4.14 -8.03 8.77
CA ALA A 149 3.59 -7.38 9.95
C ALA A 149 4.70 -6.84 10.87
N PHE A 150 5.71 -7.67 11.17
CA PHE A 150 6.86 -7.24 11.97
C PHE A 150 7.64 -6.11 11.29
N ALA A 151 7.92 -6.21 9.99
CA ALA A 151 8.63 -5.16 9.28
C ALA A 151 7.86 -3.83 9.23
N LEU A 152 6.54 -3.87 9.06
CA LEU A 152 5.71 -2.67 9.09
C LEU A 152 5.68 -2.01 10.48
N GLU A 153 5.60 -2.81 11.54
CA GLU A 153 5.64 -2.30 12.91
C GLU A 153 7.03 -1.71 13.25
N ASP A 154 8.11 -2.43 12.93
CA ASP A 154 9.48 -2.07 13.33
C ASP A 154 10.10 -0.98 12.45
N GLU A 155 9.87 -0.99 11.13
CA GLU A 155 10.53 -0.10 10.18
C GLU A 155 9.68 1.12 9.79
N VAL A 156 8.35 0.96 9.75
CA VAL A 156 7.43 2.05 9.35
C VAL A 156 6.80 2.69 10.59
N GLY A 157 6.39 1.90 11.58
CA GLY A 157 5.62 2.38 12.73
C GLY A 157 4.16 2.68 12.41
N VAL A 158 3.61 2.07 11.36
CA VAL A 158 2.19 2.20 10.98
C VAL A 158 1.33 1.22 11.78
N GLN A 159 0.12 1.63 12.14
CA GLN A 159 -0.81 0.77 12.85
C GLN A 159 -1.30 -0.37 11.95
N LEU A 160 -1.17 -1.62 12.42
CA LEU A 160 -1.82 -2.76 11.77
C LEU A 160 -3.30 -2.82 12.17
N GLY A 161 -4.16 -2.97 11.17
CA GLY A 161 -5.57 -3.32 11.32
C GLY A 161 -5.77 -4.83 11.46
N PRO A 162 -7.00 -5.32 11.29
CA PRO A 162 -7.28 -6.75 11.26
C PRO A 162 -6.53 -7.45 10.12
N VAL A 163 -6.11 -8.70 10.33
CA VAL A 163 -5.60 -9.57 9.26
C VAL A 163 -6.77 -10.28 8.60
N VAL A 164 -6.79 -10.30 7.27
CA VAL A 164 -7.80 -11.00 6.48
C VAL A 164 -7.23 -12.30 5.93
N VAL A 165 -7.78 -13.42 6.35
CA VAL A 165 -7.53 -14.72 5.71
C VAL A 165 -8.58 -14.91 4.63
N ASN A 166 -8.16 -14.81 3.37
CA ASN A 166 -9.03 -14.85 2.20
C ASN A 166 -9.12 -16.25 1.61
N ILE A 167 -10.21 -16.56 0.90
CA ILE A 167 -10.43 -17.86 0.24
C ILE A 167 -10.33 -19.03 1.24
N VAL A 168 -10.90 -18.85 2.43
CA VAL A 168 -11.03 -19.93 3.41
C VAL A 168 -12.05 -20.94 2.92
N ASP A 169 -11.69 -22.23 2.94
CA ASP A 169 -12.61 -23.32 2.65
C ASP A 169 -13.65 -23.43 3.77
N ASP A 170 -14.93 -23.32 3.40
CA ASP A 170 -16.09 -23.48 4.28
C ASP A 170 -16.66 -24.91 4.27
N GLY A 171 -15.87 -25.87 3.76
CA GLY A 171 -16.19 -27.28 3.63
C GLY A 171 -16.52 -28.02 4.93
N ALA A 172 -16.54 -29.35 4.84
CA ALA A 172 -16.96 -30.19 5.97
C ALA A 172 -16.11 -29.91 7.22
N PRO A 173 -16.73 -29.83 8.42
CA PRO A 173 -16.00 -29.53 9.64
C PRO A 173 -14.83 -30.50 9.80
N VAL A 174 -13.67 -29.97 10.18
CA VAL A 174 -12.51 -30.82 10.50
C VAL A 174 -12.96 -31.82 11.56
N PRO A 175 -12.85 -33.14 11.30
CA PRO A 175 -13.26 -34.14 12.27
C PRO A 175 -12.48 -33.92 13.56
N ASP A 176 -13.15 -34.13 14.70
CA ASP A 176 -12.46 -34.03 15.99
C ASP A 176 -11.33 -35.07 16.07
N ASP A 177 -10.41 -34.84 17.01
CA ASP A 177 -9.19 -35.67 17.18
C ASP A 177 -9.52 -37.17 17.30
N LYS A 178 -10.72 -37.49 17.82
CA LYS A 178 -11.22 -38.86 17.97
C LYS A 178 -11.68 -39.44 16.63
N ALA A 179 -12.44 -38.69 15.85
CA ALA A 179 -12.90 -39.06 14.52
C ALA A 179 -11.74 -39.17 13.52
N ALA A 180 -10.75 -38.28 13.60
CA ALA A 180 -9.54 -38.35 12.79
C ALA A 180 -8.73 -39.63 13.10
N ARG A 181 -8.50 -39.96 14.38
CA ARG A 181 -7.80 -41.19 14.77
C ARG A 181 -8.56 -42.47 14.40
N ALA A 182 -9.89 -42.46 14.51
CA ALA A 182 -10.72 -43.60 14.11
C ALA A 182 -10.62 -43.87 12.60
N ALA A 183 -10.59 -42.83 11.76
CA ALA A 183 -10.48 -42.97 10.32
C ALA A 183 -9.10 -43.48 9.84
N VAL A 184 -8.04 -43.23 10.60
CA VAL A 184 -6.67 -43.70 10.27
C VAL A 184 -6.38 -45.08 10.85
N GLY A 185 -7.04 -45.46 11.95
CA GLY A 185 -6.87 -46.78 12.59
C GLY A 185 -7.33 -47.98 11.76
N ASP A 186 -8.16 -47.76 10.74
CA ASP A 186 -8.64 -48.79 9.80
C ASP A 186 -7.68 -49.00 8.59
N LEU A 187 -6.53 -48.33 8.54
CA LEU A 187 -5.56 -48.40 7.42
C LEU A 187 -4.35 -49.34 7.65
N ASP A 188 -4.29 -50.01 8.81
CA ASP A 188 -3.17 -50.89 9.21
C ASP A 188 -3.42 -52.41 8.97
N ASP A 189 -4.39 -52.79 8.11
CA ASP A 189 -4.64 -54.17 7.65
C ASP A 189 -4.29 -54.39 6.16
#